data_AF-A0A967Z3S2-F1
#
_entry.id   AF-A0A967Z3S2-F1
#
_cell.length_a   1.000
_cell.length_b   1.000
_cell.length_c   1.000
_cell.angle_alpha   90.00
_cell.angle_beta   90.00
_cell.angle_gamma   90.00
#
_symmetry.space_group_name_H-M   'P 1'
#
loop_
_entity.id
_entity.type
_entity.pdbx_description
1 polymer ?
#
loop_
_entity_poly.entity_id
_entity_poly.type
_entity_poly.pdbx_seq_one_letter_code
_entity_poly.pdbx_strand_id
1 'polypeptide(L)'
;MLLFTLLTVLLTWVETPVADRGILKQEAPSWEVEKWFNLPEKKGRLDVTDFKGRVVYLYCFQSWCPGCHKYGFPTLKQVIKKVRR
;
A
#
# COMPACT_ATOMS: atom_id res chain seq x y z
N MET A 1 -14.96 33.33 -35.16
CA MET A 1 -13.74 32.49 -35.12
C MET A 1 -13.06 32.52 -33.75
N LEU A 2 -12.80 33.68 -33.13
CA LEU A 2 -12.23 33.76 -31.77
C LEU A 2 -13.11 33.18 -30.64
N LEU A 3 -14.44 33.21 -30.76
CA LEU A 3 -15.34 32.68 -29.73
C LEU A 3 -15.39 31.14 -29.70
N PHE A 4 -15.19 30.50 -30.87
CA PHE A 4 -15.15 29.04 -30.99
C PHE A 4 -13.85 28.45 -30.46
N THR A 5 -12.73 29.18 -30.58
CA THR A 5 -11.43 28.76 -30.03
C THR A 5 -11.37 28.86 -28.51
N LEU A 6 -12.13 29.79 -27.88
CA LEU A 6 -12.23 29.90 -26.42
C LEU A 6 -13.03 28.74 -25.80
N LEU A 7 -14.10 28.29 -26.47
CA LEU A 7 -14.93 27.17 -26.01
C LEU A 7 -14.18 25.82 -26.06
N THR A 8 -13.31 25.63 -27.06
CA THR A 8 -12.48 24.42 -27.16
C THR A 8 -11.40 24.34 -26.10
N VAL A 9 -10.84 25.47 -25.66
CA VAL A 9 -9.82 25.50 -24.58
C VAL A 9 -10.44 25.21 -23.21
N LEU A 10 -11.71 25.58 -22.99
CA LEU A 10 -12.45 25.27 -21.76
C LEU A 10 -12.82 23.78 -21.63
N LEU A 11 -13.01 23.07 -22.74
CA LEU A 11 -13.34 21.64 -22.75
C LEU A 11 -12.14 20.71 -22.50
N THR A 12 -10.89 21.21 -22.62
CA THR A 12 -9.67 20.38 -22.47
C THR A 12 -9.11 20.30 -21.05
N TRP A 13 -9.67 21.01 -20.08
CA TRP A 13 -9.22 20.99 -18.67
C TRP A 13 -10.18 20.25 -17.73
N VAL A 14 -10.76 19.13 -18.19
CA VAL A 14 -11.38 18.19 -17.26
C VAL A 14 -10.27 17.26 -16.76
N GLU A 15 -9.66 17.62 -15.63
CA GLU A 15 -8.77 16.72 -14.91
C GLU A 15 -9.59 15.48 -14.48
N THR A 16 -9.27 14.32 -15.06
CA THR A 16 -9.83 13.06 -14.57
C THR A 16 -9.35 12.88 -13.14
N PRO A 17 -10.24 12.81 -12.13
CA PRO A 17 -9.81 12.56 -10.77
C PRO A 17 -9.06 11.23 -10.77
N VAL A 18 -7.78 11.27 -10.42
CA VAL A 18 -7.01 10.07 -10.16
C VAL A 18 -7.74 9.38 -9.02
N ALA A 19 -8.38 8.24 -9.30
CA ALA A 19 -9.04 7.47 -8.26
C ALA A 19 -7.99 7.17 -7.18
N ASP A 20 -8.15 7.77 -6.00
CA ASP A 20 -7.33 7.46 -4.84
C ASP A 20 -7.56 5.98 -4.53
N ARG A 21 -6.65 5.12 -4.99
CA ARG A 21 -6.76 3.68 -4.75
C ARG A 21 -6.38 3.41 -3.29
N GLY A 22 -7.35 2.95 -2.51
CA GLY A 22 -7.14 2.55 -1.12
C GLY A 22 -7.20 3.72 -0.14
N ILE A 23 -6.35 3.67 0.89
CA ILE A 23 -6.38 4.60 2.05
C ILE A 23 -5.24 5.63 2.00
N LEU A 24 -4.83 6.06 0.80
CA LEU A 24 -3.78 7.06 0.64
C LEU A 24 -4.13 8.35 1.41
N LYS A 25 -3.16 8.92 2.14
CA LYS A 25 -3.33 10.10 3.04
C LYS A 25 -4.28 9.89 4.24
N GLN A 26 -4.70 8.67 4.51
CA GLN A 26 -5.44 8.33 5.74
C GLN A 26 -4.50 7.62 6.72
N GLU A 27 -4.83 7.66 8.01
CA GLU A 27 -4.12 6.85 8.99
C GLU A 27 -4.31 5.36 8.70
N ALA A 28 -3.24 4.59 8.82
CA ALA A 28 -3.33 3.15 8.64
C ALA A 28 -4.18 2.55 9.78
N PRO A 29 -5.21 1.74 9.45
CA PRO A 29 -6.12 1.19 10.45
C PRO A 29 -5.42 0.16 11.33
N SER A 30 -5.94 -0.03 12.54
CA SER A 30 -5.49 -1.10 13.43
C SER A 30 -5.68 -2.47 12.78
N TRP A 31 -4.84 -3.44 13.14
CA TRP A 31 -4.90 -4.78 12.57
C TRP A 31 -5.87 -5.69 13.31
N GLU A 32 -6.94 -6.08 12.63
CA GLU A 32 -7.89 -7.09 13.09
C GLU A 32 -7.44 -8.49 12.64
N VAL A 33 -6.57 -9.11 13.45
CA VAL A 33 -6.00 -10.43 13.17
C VAL A 33 -6.43 -11.42 14.25
N GLU A 34 -7.14 -12.48 13.82
CA GLU A 34 -7.63 -13.53 14.72
C GLU A 34 -6.49 -14.33 15.36
N LYS A 35 -5.47 -14.67 14.55
CA LYS A 35 -4.37 -15.53 14.99
C LYS A 35 -3.02 -15.04 14.51
N TRP A 36 -2.12 -14.89 15.46
CA TRP A 36 -0.73 -14.53 15.21
C TRP A 36 0.19 -15.74 15.26
N PHE A 37 1.25 -15.70 14.45
CA PHE A 37 2.32 -16.69 14.43
C PHE A 37 3.67 -15.98 14.49
N ASN A 38 4.68 -16.62 15.07
CA ASN A 38 6.07 -16.13 15.11
C ASN A 38 6.22 -14.71 15.70
N LEU A 39 5.44 -14.39 16.74
CA LEU A 39 5.60 -13.13 17.47
C LEU A 39 6.89 -13.11 18.29
N PRO A 40 7.45 -11.93 18.58
CA PRO A 40 8.52 -11.78 19.56
C PRO A 40 8.10 -12.33 20.93
N GLU A 41 9.08 -12.80 21.70
CA GLU A 41 8.85 -13.22 23.08
C GLU A 41 8.13 -12.13 23.87
N LYS A 42 7.14 -12.53 24.69
CA LYS A 42 6.30 -11.64 25.53
C LYS A 42 5.29 -10.77 24.79
N LYS A 43 5.09 -10.92 23.46
CA LYS A 43 3.98 -10.27 22.73
C LYS A 43 2.92 -11.28 22.28
N GLY A 44 1.66 -11.00 22.61
CA GLY A 44 0.49 -11.77 22.15
C GLY A 44 -0.19 -11.24 20.89
N ARG A 45 0.12 -10.01 20.47
CA ARG A 45 -0.38 -9.36 19.24
C ARG A 45 0.56 -8.24 18.79
N LEU A 46 0.41 -7.81 17.55
CA LEU A 46 1.01 -6.59 17.01
C LEU A 46 -0.08 -5.67 16.48
N ASP A 47 0.23 -4.38 16.44
CA ASP A 47 -0.63 -3.36 15.82
C ASP A 47 0.23 -2.31 15.09
N VAL A 48 -0.38 -1.50 14.22
CA VAL A 48 0.29 -0.42 13.49
C VAL A 48 1.04 0.53 14.45
N THR A 49 0.47 0.78 15.62
CA THR A 49 1.05 1.66 16.64
C THR A 49 2.40 1.18 17.19
N ASP A 50 2.71 -0.12 17.12
CA ASP A 50 4.01 -0.67 17.51
C ASP A 50 5.16 -0.23 16.60
N PHE A 51 4.84 0.35 15.44
CA PHE A 51 5.79 0.70 14.39
C PHE A 51 5.86 2.20 14.12
N LYS A 52 5.44 3.06 15.06
CA LYS A 52 5.58 4.52 14.92
C LYS A 52 7.01 4.91 14.55
N GLY A 53 7.13 5.85 13.60
CA GLY A 53 8.41 6.32 13.07
C GLY A 53 9.10 5.35 12.10
N ARG A 54 8.47 4.22 11.75
CA ARG A 54 9.00 3.24 10.79
C ARG A 54 8.10 3.12 9.58
N VAL A 55 8.70 2.80 8.43
CA VAL A 55 7.97 2.38 7.24
C VAL A 55 7.66 0.89 7.34
N VAL A 56 6.39 0.52 7.29
CA VAL A 56 5.93 -0.88 7.36
C VAL A 56 5.49 -1.35 5.98
N TYR A 57 6.10 -2.41 5.48
CA TYR A 57 5.63 -3.13 4.29
C TYR A 57 4.81 -4.34 4.74
N LEU A 58 3.49 -4.31 4.50
CA LEU A 58 2.60 -5.44 4.76
C LEU A 58 2.42 -6.26 3.48
N TYR A 59 2.77 -7.55 3.53
CA TYR A 59 2.65 -8.46 2.40
C TYR A 59 1.57 -9.51 2.67
N CYS A 60 0.42 -9.34 2.04
CA CYS A 60 -0.68 -10.30 2.10
C CYS A 60 -0.44 -11.45 1.12
N PHE A 61 -0.50 -12.68 1.59
CA PHE A 61 -0.31 -13.88 0.78
C PHE A 61 -1.21 -15.02 1.23
N GLN A 62 -1.38 -16.01 0.35
CA GLN A 62 -1.96 -17.30 0.70
C GLN A 62 -0.86 -18.35 0.68
N SER A 63 -0.87 -19.27 1.65
CA SER A 63 0.17 -20.30 1.80
C SER A 63 0.35 -21.17 0.56
N TRP A 64 -0.71 -21.39 -0.21
CA TRP A 64 -0.70 -22.23 -1.40
C TRP A 64 -0.52 -21.46 -2.72
N CYS A 65 -0.51 -20.12 -2.70
CA CYS A 65 -0.53 -19.34 -3.93
C CYS A 65 0.82 -19.40 -4.67
N PRO A 66 0.90 -20.02 -5.86
CA PRO A 66 2.16 -20.19 -6.58
C PRO A 66 2.78 -18.85 -7.01
N GLY A 67 1.94 -17.85 -7.32
CA GLY A 67 2.41 -16.51 -7.66
C GLY A 67 3.09 -15.80 -6.49
N CYS A 68 2.57 -15.97 -5.27
CA CYS A 68 3.20 -15.44 -4.06
C CYS A 68 4.59 -16.03 -3.86
N HIS A 69 4.72 -17.35 -4.00
CA HIS A 69 6.01 -18.04 -3.86
C HIS A 69 7.00 -17.73 -4.96
N LYS A 70 6.55 -17.71 -6.22
CA LYS A 70 7.43 -17.51 -7.37
C LYS A 70 7.86 -16.05 -7.55
N TYR A 71 7.01 -15.09 -7.22
CA TYR A 71 7.26 -13.68 -7.52
C TYR A 71 7.16 -12.77 -6.30
N GLY A 72 6.13 -12.93 -5.47
CA GLY A 72 5.86 -12.01 -4.37
C GLY A 72 6.91 -12.03 -3.25
N PHE A 73 7.20 -13.20 -2.68
CA PHE A 73 8.26 -13.34 -1.66
C PHE A 73 9.65 -12.94 -2.18
N PRO A 74 10.09 -13.33 -3.39
CA PRO A 74 11.32 -12.82 -3.98
C PRO A 74 11.34 -11.29 -4.09
N THR A 75 10.24 -10.67 -4.51
CA THR A 75 10.12 -9.21 -4.62
C THR A 75 10.25 -8.56 -3.24
N LEU A 76 9.55 -9.08 -2.23
CA LEU A 76 9.62 -8.57 -0.86
C LEU A 76 11.06 -8.61 -0.31
N LYS A 77 11.81 -9.69 -0.56
CA LYS A 77 13.23 -9.79 -0.20
C LYS A 77 14.06 -8.68 -0.85
N GLN A 78 13.83 -8.40 -2.13
CA GLN A 78 14.54 -7.34 -2.84
C GLN A 78 14.19 -5.94 -2.31
N VAL A 79 12.91 -5.69 -2.01
CA VAL A 79 12.46 -4.44 -1.39
C VAL A 79 13.19 -4.26 -0.07
N ILE A 80 13.10 -5.22 0.86
CA ILE A 80 13.76 -5.13 2.17
C ILE A 80 15.25 -4.86 2.04
N LYS A 81 15.96 -5.53 1.11
CA LYS A 81 17.39 -5.29 0.88
C LYS A 81 17.70 -3.85 0.46
N LYS A 82 16.80 -3.20 -0.29
CA LYS A 82 16.98 -1.83 -0.80
C LYS A 82 16.51 -0.74 0.17
N VAL A 83 15.44 -0.99 0.93
CA VAL A 83 14.81 0.04 1.78
C VAL A 83 15.24 -0.03 3.25
N ARG A 84 15.84 -1.14 3.69
CA ARG A 84 16.38 -1.25 5.05
C ARG A 84 17.59 -0.32 5.17
N ARG A 85 17.36 0.87 5.72
CA ARG A 85 18.39 1.80 6.20
C ARG A 85 18.97 1.30 7.52
#